data_AF-A0A3L7ZN03-F1
#
_entry.id   AF-A0A3L7ZN03-F1
#
_cell.length_a   1.000
_cell.length_b   1.000
_cell.length_c   1.000
_cell.angle_alpha   90.00
_cell.angle_beta   90.00
_cell.angle_gamma   90.00
#
_symmetry.space_group_name_H-M   'P 1'
#
loop_
_entity.id
_entity.type
_entity.pdbx_description
1 polymer ?
#
loop_
_entity_poly.entity_id
_entity_poly.type
_entity_poly.pdbx_seq_one_letter_code
_entity_poly.pdbx_strand_id
1 'polypeptide(L)'
;MLADPNFTPDELSAISFGYAKLMSESSDVLQDLKNVVNITGMSLTDAERLAIIDNAYRSLLNYRNLVNYYTRKNISVSYLRAKKKNDTDRVLALYGSADERYW
;
A
#
# COMPACT_ATOMS: atom_id res chain seq x y z
N MET A 1 1.03 -8.24 10.81
CA MET A 1 -0.26 -7.52 10.74
C MET A 1 -1.47 -8.45 10.88
N LEU A 2 -1.61 -9.49 10.05
CA LEU A 2 -2.77 -10.41 10.11
C LEU A 2 -2.87 -11.29 11.37
N ALA A 3 -1.79 -11.40 12.16
CA ALA A 3 -1.77 -12.13 13.44
C ALA A 3 -1.72 -11.18 14.66
N ASP A 4 -2.03 -9.89 14.47
CA ASP A 4 -1.99 -8.90 15.53
C ASP A 4 -3.23 -9.05 16.44
N PRO A 5 -3.05 -9.42 17.72
CA PRO A 5 -4.16 -9.65 18.65
C PRO A 5 -4.86 -8.35 19.09
N ASN A 6 -4.41 -7.19 18.60
CA ASN A 6 -5.06 -5.91 18.85
C ASN A 6 -6.18 -5.60 17.85
N PHE A 7 -6.44 -6.45 16.85
CA PHE A 7 -7.55 -6.30 15.92
C PHE A 7 -8.53 -7.47 16.02
N THR A 8 -9.81 -7.17 15.81
CA THR A 8 -10.82 -8.21 15.64
C THR A 8 -10.69 -8.88 14.26
N PRO A 9 -11.24 -10.09 14.05
CA PRO A 9 -11.28 -10.70 12.74
C PRO A 9 -11.91 -9.80 11.65
N ASP A 10 -12.96 -9.06 12.00
CA ASP A 10 -13.63 -8.13 11.07
C ASP A 10 -12.73 -6.94 10.71
N GLU A 11 -12.01 -6.38 11.68
CA GLU A 11 -11.04 -5.32 11.43
C GLU A 11 -9.90 -5.81 10.54
N LEU A 12 -9.38 -7.03 10.77
CA LEU A 12 -8.36 -7.64 9.93
C LEU A 12 -8.86 -7.89 8.51
N SER A 13 -10.12 -8.33 8.36
CA SER A 13 -10.78 -8.51 7.07
C SER A 13 -10.88 -7.18 6.31
N ALA A 14 -11.33 -6.11 6.99
CA ALA A 14 -11.41 -4.78 6.40
C ALA A 14 -10.04 -4.21 6.00
N ILE A 15 -9.01 -4.40 6.83
CA ILE A 15 -7.62 -4.01 6.51
C ILE A 15 -7.12 -4.78 5.29
N SER A 16 -7.33 -6.10 5.26
CA SER A 16 -6.93 -6.96 4.14
C SER A 16 -7.63 -6.55 2.85
N PHE A 17 -8.93 -6.26 2.91
CA PHE A 17 -9.71 -5.77 1.77
C PHE A 17 -9.15 -4.43 1.25
N GLY A 18 -8.82 -3.50 2.15
CA GLY A 18 -8.23 -2.21 1.78
C GLY A 18 -6.90 -2.35 1.03
N TYR A 19 -6.00 -3.23 1.51
CA TYR A 19 -4.75 -3.50 0.82
C TYR A 19 -4.94 -4.23 -0.51
N ALA A 20 -5.84 -5.21 -0.57
CA ALA A 20 -6.16 -5.92 -1.80
C ALA A 20 -6.69 -4.95 -2.88
N LYS A 21 -7.53 -3.99 -2.49
CA LYS A 21 -8.02 -2.95 -3.39
C LYS A 21 -6.88 -2.09 -3.92
N LEU A 22 -6.03 -1.54 -3.04
CA LEU A 22 -4.88 -0.71 -3.46
C LEU A 22 -3.91 -1.48 -4.38
N MET A 23 -3.72 -2.77 -4.12
CA MET A 23 -2.90 -3.64 -4.98
C MET A 23 -3.53 -3.87 -6.36
N SER A 24 -4.85 -4.11 -6.41
CA SER A 24 -5.58 -4.25 -7.68
C SER A 24 -5.47 -2.99 -8.53
N GLU A 25 -5.75 -1.82 -7.95
CA GLU A 25 -5.68 -0.54 -8.64
C GLU A 25 -4.25 -0.22 -9.14
N SER A 26 -3.24 -0.59 -8.33
CA SER A 26 -1.83 -0.46 -8.75
C SER A 26 -1.49 -1.41 -9.91
N SER A 27 -2.05 -2.63 -9.92
CA SER A 27 -1.87 -3.59 -11.01
C SER A 27 -2.47 -3.08 -12.32
N ASP A 28 -3.65 -2.46 -12.26
CA ASP A 28 -4.31 -1.90 -13.45
C ASP A 28 -3.44 -0.80 -14.10
N VAL A 29 -2.86 0.09 -13.29
CA VAL A 29 -1.90 1.10 -13.78
C VAL A 29 -0.66 0.48 -14.41
N LEU A 30 -0.15 -0.63 -13.86
CA LEU A 30 1.00 -1.34 -14.43
C LEU A 30 0.66 -2.03 -15.75
N GLN A 31 -0.58 -2.48 -15.94
CA GLN A 31 -1.05 -3.01 -17.21
C GLN A 31 -1.11 -1.93 -18.29
N ASP A 32 -1.60 -0.74 -17.94
CA ASP A 32 -1.59 0.42 -18.84
C ASP A 32 -0.16 0.78 -19.25
N LEU A 33 0.78 0.79 -18.30
CA LEU A 33 2.19 1.03 -18.59
C LEU A 33 2.78 -0.05 -19.51
N LYS A 34 2.41 -1.32 -19.32
CA LYS A 34 2.84 -2.44 -20.19
C LYS A 34 2.38 -2.24 -21.63
N ASN A 35 1.20 -1.67 -21.84
CA ASN A 35 0.70 -1.37 -23.19
C ASN A 35 1.52 -0.28 -23.89
N VAL A 36 2.11 0.67 -23.16
CA VAL A 36 3.02 1.69 -23.72
C VAL A 36 4.35 1.09 -24.21
N VAL A 37 4.86 0.07 -23.52
CA VAL A 37 6.13 -0.60 -23.89
C VAL A 37 5.95 -1.70 -24.94
N ASN A 38 4.74 -2.24 -25.13
CA ASN A 38 4.44 -3.19 -26.20
C ASN A 38 4.16 -2.46 -27.52
N ILE A 39 5.20 -2.38 -28.37
CA ILE A 39 5.23 -1.65 -29.65
C ILE A 39 4.32 -2.26 -30.74
N THR A 40 3.71 -3.42 -30.50
CA THR A 40 2.95 -4.14 -31.52
C THR A 40 1.50 -3.64 -31.63
N GLY A 41 1.29 -2.56 -32.39
CA GLY A 41 0.00 -2.31 -33.06
C GLY A 41 -0.70 -0.97 -32.79
N MET A 42 -0.28 -0.17 -31.80
CA MET A 42 -0.81 1.19 -31.59
C MET A 42 0.25 2.24 -31.93
N SER A 43 -0.02 3.05 -32.96
CA SER A 43 0.79 4.23 -33.29
C SER A 43 0.54 5.34 -32.27
N LEU A 44 1.06 5.18 -31.05
CA LEU A 44 1.16 6.28 -30.09
C LEU A 44 2.31 7.19 -30.51
N THR A 45 2.07 8.50 -30.49
CA THR A 45 3.12 9.51 -30.57
C THR A 45 3.94 9.52 -29.27
N ASP A 46 5.17 10.05 -29.35
CA ASP A 46 6.03 10.20 -28.17
C ASP A 46 5.35 11.03 -27.05
N ALA A 47 4.56 12.04 -27.43
CA ALA A 47 3.80 12.84 -26.49
C ALA A 47 2.73 12.03 -25.73
N GLU A 48 1.97 11.18 -26.44
CA GLU A 48 0.97 10.30 -25.81
C GLU A 48 1.62 9.26 -24.89
N ARG A 49 2.76 8.68 -25.31
CA ARG A 49 3.52 7.76 -24.48
C ARG A 49 3.98 8.41 -23.17
N LEU A 50 4.54 9.62 -23.26
CA LEU A 50 4.98 10.39 -22.09
C LEU A 50 3.82 10.77 -21.17
N ALA A 51 2.66 11.11 -21.73
CA ALA A 51 1.47 11.42 -20.94
C ALA A 51 0.97 10.21 -20.13
N ILE A 52 0.97 9.01 -20.73
CA ILE A 52 0.60 7.77 -20.02
C ILE A 52 1.62 7.46 -18.92
N ILE A 53 2.91 7.60 -19.20
CA ILE A 53 3.98 7.39 -18.21
C ILE A 53 3.84 8.34 -17.01
N ASP A 54 3.59 9.64 -17.25
CA ASP A 54 3.41 10.62 -16.17
C ASP A 54 2.18 10.29 -15.31
N ASN A 55 1.05 9.90 -15.95
CA ASN A 55 -0.14 9.48 -15.22
C ASN A 55 0.13 8.24 -14.36
N ALA A 56 0.78 7.22 -14.95
CA ALA A 56 1.11 6.00 -14.23
C ALA A 56 2.02 6.28 -13.02
N TYR A 57 3.03 7.15 -13.19
CA TYR A 57 3.89 7.58 -12.09
C TYR A 57 3.10 8.26 -10.96
N ARG A 58 2.25 9.24 -11.29
CA ARG A 58 1.43 9.95 -10.29
C ARG A 58 0.50 9.01 -9.55
N SER A 59 -0.16 8.10 -10.26
CA SER A 59 -1.10 7.14 -9.71
C SER A 59 -0.40 6.14 -8.77
N LEU A 60 0.71 5.55 -9.21
CA LEU A 60 1.51 4.63 -8.38
C LEU A 60 2.09 5.33 -7.15
N LEU A 61 2.58 6.57 -7.28
CA LEU A 61 3.06 7.36 -6.15
C LEU A 61 1.92 7.59 -5.13
N ASN A 62 0.72 7.93 -5.61
CA ASN A 62 -0.44 8.11 -4.75
C ASN A 62 -0.83 6.80 -4.03
N TYR A 63 -0.91 5.67 -4.74
CA TYR A 63 -1.23 4.38 -4.12
C TYR A 63 -0.17 3.95 -3.10
N ARG A 64 1.11 4.13 -3.41
CA ARG A 64 2.21 3.91 -2.44
C ARG A 64 2.01 4.75 -1.19
N ASN A 65 1.70 6.05 -1.34
CA ASN A 65 1.47 6.95 -0.21
C ASN A 65 0.26 6.51 0.63
N LEU A 66 -0.81 6.03 0.00
CA LEU A 66 -1.98 5.50 0.69
C LEU A 66 -1.63 4.22 1.47
N VAL A 67 -0.92 3.26 0.86
CA VAL A 67 -0.44 2.05 1.54
C VAL A 67 0.39 2.44 2.77
N ASN A 68 1.33 3.37 2.62
CA ASN A 68 2.13 3.87 3.73
C ASN A 68 1.27 4.49 4.83
N TYR A 69 0.38 5.42 4.47
CA TYR A 69 -0.50 6.08 5.42
C TYR A 69 -1.34 5.08 6.25
N TYR A 70 -2.02 4.14 5.58
CA TYR A 70 -2.87 3.16 6.25
C TYR A 70 -2.05 2.19 7.11
N THR A 71 -0.84 1.82 6.66
CA THR A 71 0.08 1.00 7.46
C THR A 71 0.50 1.72 8.74
N ARG A 72 0.87 3.02 8.67
CA ARG A 72 1.21 3.83 9.86
C ARG A 72 0.03 3.92 10.79
N LYS A 73 -1.15 4.22 10.24
CA LYS A 73 -2.38 4.37 11.02
C LYS A 73 -2.75 3.09 11.77
N ASN A 74 -2.73 1.94 11.09
CA ASN A 74 -3.07 0.67 11.70
C ASN A 74 -2.06 0.28 12.78
N ILE A 75 -0.75 0.45 12.54
CA ILE A 75 0.25 0.16 13.57
C ILE A 75 0.09 1.10 14.78
N SER A 76 -0.20 2.39 14.56
CA SER A 76 -0.51 3.33 15.64
C SER A 76 -1.73 2.89 16.47
N VAL A 77 -2.79 2.39 15.82
CA VAL A 77 -3.96 1.85 16.51
C VAL A 77 -3.59 0.63 17.36
N SER A 78 -2.83 -0.32 16.79
CA SER A 78 -2.35 -1.50 17.50
C SER A 78 -1.50 -1.10 18.71
N TYR A 79 -0.56 -0.17 18.54
CA TYR A 79 0.29 0.34 19.61
C TYR A 79 -0.51 0.99 20.74
N LEU A 80 -1.50 1.83 20.43
CA LEU A 80 -2.36 2.45 21.44
C LEU A 80 -3.20 1.40 22.21
N ARG A 81 -3.67 0.35 21.53
CA ARG A 81 -4.41 -0.76 22.17
C ARG A 81 -3.49 -1.61 23.05
N ALA A 82 -2.28 -1.90 22.59
CA ALA A 82 -1.27 -2.62 23.35
C ALA A 82 -0.81 -1.83 24.58
N LYS A 83 -0.66 -0.50 24.46
CA LYS A 83 -0.34 0.38 25.61
C LYS A 83 -1.38 0.27 26.72
N LYS A 84 -2.67 0.17 26.39
CA LYS A 84 -3.73 -0.05 27.38
C LYS A 84 -3.65 -1.42 28.08
N LYS A 85 -3.02 -2.41 27.43
CA LYS A 85 -2.81 -3.76 27.96
C LYS A 85 -1.42 -3.97 28.59
N ASN A 86 -0.59 -2.92 28.60
CA ASN A 86 0.82 -2.98 29.01
C ASN A 86 1.66 -4.01 28.19
N ASP A 87 1.38 -4.13 26.88
CA ASP A 87 1.99 -5.11 25.96
C ASP A 87 2.62 -4.43 24.72
N THR A 88 3.25 -3.26 24.90
CA THR A 88 3.81 -2.47 23.78
C THR A 88 5.00 -3.15 23.10
N ASP A 89 5.79 -3.92 23.87
CA ASP A 89 7.00 -4.57 23.38
C ASP A 89 6.69 -5.58 22.28
N ARG A 90 5.55 -6.29 22.39
CA ARG A 90 5.08 -7.21 21.36
C ARG A 90 4.75 -6.51 20.04
N VAL A 91 4.19 -5.30 20.09
CA VAL A 91 3.88 -4.52 18.88
C VAL A 91 5.16 -4.02 18.21
N LEU A 92 6.15 -3.60 19.01
CA LEU A 92 7.46 -3.20 18.49
C LEU A 92 8.19 -4.38 17.85
N ALA A 93 8.14 -5.57 18.45
CA ALA A 93 8.70 -6.78 17.87
C ALA A 93 7.98 -7.20 16.57
N LEU A 94 6.66 -7.01 16.48
CA LEU A 94 5.86 -7.41 15.31
C LEU A 94 6.06 -6.50 14.09
N TYR A 95 6.30 -5.21 14.30
CA TYR A 95 6.32 -4.20 13.24
C TYR A 95 7.66 -3.46 13.09
N GLY A 96 8.65 -3.80 13.91
CA GLY A 96 9.90 -3.04 14.01
C GLY A 96 9.72 -1.69 14.69
N SER A 97 10.84 -1.07 15.04
CA SER A 97 10.94 0.32 15.49
C SER A 97 10.74 1.31 14.34
N ALA A 98 10.59 2.60 14.65
CA ALA A 98 10.43 3.65 13.63
C ALA A 98 11.60 3.69 12.65
N ASP A 99 12.81 3.33 13.12
CA ASP A 99 14.06 3.40 12.36
C ASP A 99 14.25 2.19 11.42
N GLU A 100 13.53 1.08 11.67
CA GLU A 100 13.57 -0.14 10.85
C GLU A 100 12.48 -0.17 9.77
N ARG A 101 11.56 0.80 9.77
CA ARG A 101 10.41 0.85 8.87
C ARG A 101 10.75 1.66 7.61
N TYR A 102 11.14 0.97 6.55
CA TYR A 102 11.51 1.56 5.24
C TYR A 102 10.33 1.97 4.34
N TRP A 103 9.15 2.18 4.93
CA TRP A 103 7.91 2.48 4.20
C TRP A 103 7.38 3.87 4.54
#